data_AF-A0A6L5PIX0-F1
#
_entry.id   AF-A0A6L5PIX0-F1
#
_cell.length_a   1.000
_cell.length_b   1.000
_cell.length_c   1.000
_cell.angle_alpha   90.00
_cell.angle_beta   90.00
_cell.angle_gamma   90.00
#
_symmetry.space_group_name_H-M   'P 1'
#
loop_
_entity.id
_entity.type
_entity.pdbx_description
1 polymer ?
#
loop_
_entity_poly.entity_id
_entity_poly.type
_entity_poly.pdbx_seq_one_letter_code
_entity_poly.pdbx_strand_id
1 'polypeptide(L)' 'MTMDARILHARSGVTLEQKGDVYAVSSLRLSEPATFADEADAQRAFDDEVVASEQNPELMSRLGGA' A
#
# COMPACT_ATOMS: atom_id res chain seq x y z
N MET A 1 17.65 0.07 17.34
CA MET A 1 16.97 1.12 16.54
C MET A 1 16.21 0.38 15.46
N THR A 2 14.94 0.06 15.70
CA THR A 2 14.13 -0.69 14.73
C THR A 2 13.77 0.29 13.63
N MET A 3 14.33 0.10 12.45
CA MET A 3 14.09 0.97 11.31
C MET A 3 12.73 0.56 10.73
N ASP A 4 11.71 1.38 10.98
CA ASP A 4 10.35 1.23 10.45
C ASP A 4 10.47 1.38 8.92
N ALA A 5 10.50 0.27 8.18
CA ALA A 5 10.63 0.29 6.73
C ALA A 5 9.29 0.71 6.12
N ARG A 6 9.32 1.71 5.23
CA ARG A 6 8.11 2.22 4.56
C ARG A 6 8.33 2.33 3.07
N ILE A 7 7.48 1.65 2.32
CA ILE A 7 7.45 1.67 0.86
C ILE A 7 6.19 2.43 0.45
N LEU A 8 6.34 3.42 -0.41
CA LEU A 8 5.23 4.20 -0.99
C LEU A 8 5.25 4.03 -2.51
N HIS A 9 4.14 3.56 -3.06
CA HIS A 9 3.89 3.59 -4.49
C HIS A 9 3.15 4.88 -4.85
N ALA A 10 3.90 5.94 -5.16
CA ALA A 10 3.36 7.28 -5.40
C ALA A 10 2.29 7.33 -6.51
N ARG A 11 2.37 6.43 -7.50
CA ARG A 11 1.45 6.38 -8.63
C ARG A 11 0.06 5.86 -8.26
N SER A 12 -0.03 4.94 -7.30
CA SER A 12 -1.29 4.33 -6.87
C SER A 12 -1.74 4.81 -5.48
N GLY A 13 -0.87 5.51 -4.74
CA GLY A 13 -1.13 5.95 -3.37
C GLY A 13 -1.17 4.79 -2.37
N VAL A 14 -0.54 3.66 -2.70
CA VAL A 14 -0.47 2.48 -1.82
C VAL A 14 0.83 2.56 -1.02
N THR A 15 0.75 2.25 0.28
CA THR A 15 1.89 2.20 1.19
C THR A 15 1.97 0.86 1.89
N LEU A 16 3.19 0.35 2.05
CA LEU A 16 3.52 -0.78 2.90
C LEU A 16 4.44 -0.29 4.02
N GLU A 17 3.98 -0.40 5.26
CA GLU A 17 4.72 0.00 6.47
C GLU A 17 5.04 -1.23 7.32
N GLN A 18 6.29 -1.43 7.71
CA GLN A 18 6.67 -2.42 8.71
C GLN A 18 6.66 -1.77 10.10
N LYS A 19 5.69 -2.15 10.94
CA LYS A 19 5.51 -1.66 12.32
C LYS A 19 5.97 -2.74 13.29
N GLY A 20 7.26 -2.77 13.57
CA GLY A 20 7.86 -3.77 14.46
C GLY A 20 7.81 -5.16 13.83
N ASP A 21 6.94 -6.02 14.35
CA ASP A 21 6.81 -7.43 13.93
C ASP A 21 5.66 -7.65 12.91
N VAL A 22 4.90 -6.60 12.60
CA VAL A 22 3.78 -6.68 11.66
C VAL A 22 3.97 -5.72 10.50
N TYR A 23 3.36 -6.07 9.37
CA TYR A 23 3.34 -5.28 8.15
C TYR A 23 1.93 -4.75 7.93
N ALA A 24 1.82 -3.48 7.53
CA ALA A 24 0.55 -2.81 7.29
C ALA A 24 0.53 -2.24 5.87
N VAL A 25 -0.41 -2.71 5.06
CA VAL A 25 -0.69 -2.16 3.73
C VAL A 25 -1.86 -1.19 3.84
N SER A 26 -1.66 0.04 3.40
CA SER A 26 -2.73 1.05 3.30
C SER A 26 -2.81 1.55 1.87
N SER A 27 -4.01 1.91 1.41
CA SER A 27 -4.19 2.55 0.11
C SER A 27 -5.29 3.59 0.20
N LEU A 28 -5.38 4.45 -0.82
CA LEU A 28 -6.49 5.40 -0.95
C LEU A 28 -7.86 4.71 -1.20
N ARG A 29 -7.84 3.41 -1.52
CA ARG A 29 -9.03 2.58 -1.75
C ARG A 29 -9.49 1.87 -0.49
N LEU A 30 -8.54 1.46 0.36
CA LEU A 30 -8.81 0.77 1.61
C LEU A 30 -9.29 1.78 2.67
N SER A 31 -10.41 1.48 3.31
CA SER A 31 -10.91 2.29 4.44
C SER A 31 -10.07 2.09 5.70
N GLU A 32 -9.47 0.91 5.87
CA GLU A 32 -8.61 0.55 6.98
C GLU A 32 -7.35 -0.20 6.48
N PRO A 33 -6.20 -0.05 7.14
CA PRO A 33 -4.98 -0.77 6.77
C PRO A 33 -5.15 -2.28 6.91
N ALA A 34 -4.73 -3.04 5.90
CA ALA A 34 -4.62 -4.48 5.99
C ALA A 34 -3.31 -4.86 6.71
N THR A 35 -3.39 -5.66 7.78
CA THR A 35 -2.23 -6.08 8.56
C THR A 35 -1.86 -7.53 8.30
N PHE A 36 -0.56 -7.80 8.25
CA PHE A 36 0.03 -9.10 7.95
C PHE A 36 1.17 -9.39 8.92
N ALA A 37 1.32 -10.67 9.29
CA ALA A 37 2.43 -11.12 10.12
C ALA A 37 3.71 -11.37 9.30
N ASP A 38 3.55 -11.76 8.04
CA ASP A 38 4.64 -12.11 7.14
C ASP A 38 4.89 -11.04 6.08
N GLU A 39 6.17 -10.73 5.84
CA GLU A 39 6.59 -9.75 4.83
C GLU A 39 6.13 -10.17 3.43
N ALA A 40 6.25 -11.47 3.11
CA ALA A 40 5.91 -12.00 1.81
C ALA A 40 4.41 -11.82 1.48
N ASP A 41 3.54 -12.06 2.47
CA ASP A 41 2.10 -11.84 2.31
C ASP A 41 1.77 -10.36 2.22
N ALA A 42 2.44 -9.51 3.01
CA ALA A 42 2.27 -8.07 2.96
C ALA A 42 2.71 -7.47 1.62
N GLN A 43 3.84 -7.94 1.08
CA GLN A 43 4.37 -7.51 -0.21
C GLN A 43 3.43 -7.92 -1.33
N ARG A 44 2.92 -9.16 -1.29
CA ARG A 44 1.94 -9.64 -2.27
C ARG A 44 0.65 -8.83 -2.23
N ALA A 45 0.12 -8.57 -1.03
CA ALA A 45 -1.06 -7.73 -0.86
C ALA A 45 -0.83 -6.29 -1.31
N PHE A 46 0.38 -5.75 -1.10
CA PHE A 46 0.77 -4.44 -1.61
C PHE A 46 0.75 -4.40 -3.14
N ASP A 47 1.37 -5.38 -3.81
CA ASP A 47 1.40 -5.44 -5.27
C ASP A 47 -0.02 -5.62 -5.88
N ASP A 48 -0.86 -6.48 -5.28
CA ASP A 48 -2.25 -6.64 -5.67
C ASP A 48 -3.05 -5.33 -5.51
N GLU A 49 -2.86 -4.60 -4.40
CA GLU A 49 -3.54 -3.33 -4.15
C GLU A 49 -3.03 -2.20 -5.07
N VAL A 50 -1.73 -2.23 -5.44
CA VAL A 50 -1.16 -1.33 -6.46
C VAL A 50 -1.88 -1.55 -7.78
N VAL A 51 -1.99 -2.79 -8.24
CA VAL A 51 -2.67 -3.11 -9.50
C VAL A 51 -4.16 -2.73 -9.43
N ALA A 52 -4.85 -3.03 -8.33
CA ALA A 52 -6.26 -2.68 -8.15
C ALA A 52 -6.50 -1.17 -8.13
N SER A 53 -5.56 -0.40 -7.57
CA SER A 53 -5.59 1.06 -7.53
C SER A 53 -5.27 1.67 -8.89
N GLU A 54 -4.30 1.13 -9.64
CA GLU A 54 -3.99 1.52 -11.01
C GLU A 54 -5.12 1.23 -11.99
N GLN A 55 -5.86 0.15 -11.77
CA GLN A 55 -7.06 -0.18 -12.53
C GLN A 55 -8.28 0.67 -12.13
N ASN A 56 -8.20 1.49 -11.08
CA ASN A 56 -9.28 2.37 -10.69
C ASN A 56 -9.14 3.74 -11.40
N PRO A 57 -9.97 4.03 -12.42
CA PRO A 57 -9.87 5.26 -13.20
C PRO A 57 -10.14 6.51 -12.35
N GLU A 58 -10.98 6.43 -11.30
CA GLU A 58 -11.24 7.56 -10.42
C GLU A 58 -10.02 7.91 -9.56
N LEU A 59 -9.29 6.91 -9.08
CA LEU A 59 -8.03 7.11 -8.35
C LEU A 59 -6.94 7.64 -9.27
N MET A 60 -6.78 7.06 -10.46
CA MET A 60 -5.79 7.52 -11.44
C MET A 60 -6.07 8.94 -11.89
N SER A 61 -7.34 9.34 -12.04
CA SER A 61 -7.72 10.71 -12.38
C SER A 61 -7.42 11.70 -11.24
N ARG A 62 -7.58 11.27 -9.97
CA ARG A 62 -7.21 12.07 -8.79
C ARG A 62 -5.69 12.19 -8.60
N LEU A 63 -4.94 11.13 -8.90
CA LEU A 63 -3.48 11.08 -8.73
C LEU A 63 -2.71 11.66 -9.92
N GLY A 64 -3.28 11.59 -11.13
CA GLY A 64 -2.74 12.14 -12.37
C GLY A 64 -3.35 13.47 -12.81
N GLY A 65 -4.30 14.02 -12.04
CA GLY A 65 -4.98 15.27 -12.33
C GLY A 65 -4.19 16.49 -11.87
N ALA A 66 -3.25 16.93 -12.70
CA ALA A 66 -2.66 18.27 -12.70
C ALA A 66 -2.64 18.83 -14.13
#